data_AF-A0A8T3XK95-F1
#
_entry.id   AF-A0A8T3XK95-F1
#
_cell.length_a   1.000
_cell.length_b   1.000
_cell.length_c   1.000
_cell.angle_alpha   90.00
_cell.angle_beta   90.00
_cell.angle_gamma   90.00
#
_symmetry.space_group_name_H-M   'P 1'
#
loop_
_entity.id
_entity.type
_entity.pdbx_description
1 polymer ?
#
loop_
_entity_poly.entity_id
_entity_poly.type
_entity_poly.pdbx_seq_one_letter_code
_entity_poly.pdbx_strand_id
1 'polypeptide(L)'
;MSNPINEGSIKLIAPKTEKISKEMGVFYNPVMSLNRDISILLLNSINKNNLQIADILAATGVRSIRFLKELSKIKIKKIYINDYDKKAIKLIKENLTLNGIQYKNNKKINIHNEDANLFLLNSTGFDYIDIDPFGTPNNFLDASCRRISRDGILAVTATDTSALCGTFPKACLRKYWAMPRKDAIMHETGLRILIRKIQLAAAQYDKALIPIFSYSKQHYMRIFLKNEKGKNKVDAILKQHGFFNNAGPIWLGSLWDKNLVNKMHKNALKNKIFDQNKELIKFLKTIKEESKINAVGFYDLHDISEKNKIKHLQKKEVILDKIKKVGYKASETHFKGEGIRSDIPYPKLIKLLQK
;
A
#
# COMPACT_ATOMS: atom_id res chain seq x y z
N MET A 1 -17.09 -0.94 -29.94
CA MET A 1 -16.66 -1.57 -28.67
C MET A 1 -15.20 -1.22 -28.44
N SER A 2 -14.79 -0.87 -27.22
CA SER A 2 -13.36 -0.64 -26.92
C SER A 2 -12.59 -1.96 -27.00
N ASN A 3 -11.38 -1.93 -27.58
CA ASN A 3 -10.52 -3.11 -27.63
C ASN A 3 -10.15 -3.57 -26.20
N PRO A 4 -10.18 -4.87 -25.91
CA PRO A 4 -9.79 -5.38 -24.61
C PRO A 4 -8.33 -5.03 -24.27
N ILE A 5 -8.11 -4.61 -23.02
CA ILE A 5 -6.80 -4.35 -22.42
C ILE A 5 -6.37 -5.61 -21.66
N ASN A 6 -5.10 -6.00 -21.77
CA ASN A 6 -4.56 -7.10 -20.97
C ASN A 6 -3.90 -6.56 -19.70
N GLU A 7 -4.21 -7.16 -18.56
CA GLU A 7 -3.45 -6.96 -17.32
C GLU A 7 -3.31 -8.30 -16.58
N GLY A 8 -2.08 -8.69 -16.24
CA GLY A 8 -1.83 -10.01 -15.67
C GLY A 8 -2.36 -11.11 -16.59
N SER A 9 -3.17 -12.03 -16.04
CA SER A 9 -3.78 -13.11 -16.82
C SER A 9 -5.16 -12.77 -17.39
N ILE A 10 -5.61 -11.51 -17.30
CA ILE A 10 -7.00 -11.14 -17.57
C ILE A 10 -7.15 -10.18 -18.75
N LYS A 11 -8.31 -10.22 -19.39
CA LYS A 11 -8.75 -9.26 -20.42
C LYS A 11 -9.78 -8.30 -19.82
N LEU A 12 -9.68 -7.02 -20.11
CA LEU A 12 -10.52 -5.98 -19.50
C LEU A 12 -11.08 -5.04 -20.57
N ILE A 13 -12.38 -4.80 -20.54
CA ILE A 13 -13.01 -3.67 -21.20
C ILE A 13 -13.01 -2.51 -20.21
N ALA A 14 -12.47 -1.38 -20.64
CA ALA A 14 -12.53 -0.11 -19.93
C ALA A 14 -12.92 1.01 -20.91
N PRO A 15 -13.58 2.08 -20.44
CA PRO A 15 -13.80 3.27 -21.27
C PRO A 15 -12.45 3.89 -21.66
N LYS A 16 -12.27 4.24 -22.94
CA LYS A 16 -11.11 5.02 -23.38
C LYS A 16 -11.23 6.43 -22.79
N THR A 17 -10.21 6.89 -22.06
CA THR A 17 -10.13 8.29 -21.62
C THR A 17 -8.74 8.82 -21.95
N GLU A 18 -8.69 9.96 -22.65
CA GLU A 18 -7.45 10.60 -23.10
C GLU A 18 -6.76 11.42 -21.99
N LYS A 19 -7.48 11.76 -20.91
CA LYS A 19 -6.93 12.44 -19.72
C LYS A 19 -7.46 11.78 -18.44
N ILE A 20 -6.56 11.53 -17.48
CA ILE A 20 -6.91 10.97 -16.17
C ILE A 20 -7.24 12.15 -15.25
N SER A 21 -8.52 12.37 -14.92
CA SER A 21 -8.93 13.41 -13.95
C SER A 21 -9.87 12.86 -12.88
N LYS A 22 -9.91 13.54 -11.74
CA LYS A 22 -10.75 13.20 -10.58
C LYS A 22 -12.25 13.32 -10.86
N GLU A 23 -12.61 14.17 -11.83
CA GLU A 23 -13.99 14.53 -12.18
C GLU A 23 -14.61 13.58 -13.21
N MET A 24 -13.81 12.76 -13.91
CA MET A 24 -14.28 11.94 -15.02
C MET A 24 -14.60 10.47 -14.66
N GLY A 25 -14.47 10.07 -13.38
CA GLY A 25 -14.76 8.69 -12.98
C GLY A 25 -13.87 7.69 -13.73
N VAL A 26 -12.55 7.76 -13.54
CA VAL A 26 -11.62 6.90 -14.28
C VAL A 26 -11.79 5.45 -13.83
N PHE A 27 -12.50 4.64 -14.59
CA PHE A 27 -12.82 3.25 -14.20
C PHE A 27 -11.58 2.32 -14.14
N TYR A 28 -10.51 2.65 -14.87
CA TYR A 28 -9.29 1.85 -14.96
C TYR A 28 -8.07 2.75 -15.12
N ASN A 29 -7.05 2.51 -14.28
CA ASN A 29 -5.74 3.18 -14.39
C ASN A 29 -4.63 2.12 -14.52
N PRO A 30 -3.89 2.05 -15.65
CA PRO A 30 -2.81 1.08 -15.85
C PRO A 30 -1.62 1.31 -14.92
N VAL A 31 -1.40 2.55 -14.43
CA VAL A 31 -0.34 2.86 -13.45
C VAL A 31 -0.54 2.08 -12.13
N MET A 32 -1.78 1.67 -11.84
CA MET A 32 -2.12 0.89 -10.65
C MET A 32 -1.89 -0.62 -10.83
N SER A 33 -1.32 -1.09 -11.95
CA SER A 33 -1.04 -2.52 -12.18
C SER A 33 -0.13 -3.10 -11.09
N LEU A 34 0.96 -2.40 -10.73
CA LEU A 34 1.85 -2.79 -9.63
C LEU A 34 1.11 -2.93 -8.29
N ASN A 35 0.12 -2.07 -8.02
CA ASN A 35 -0.68 -2.14 -6.79
C ASN A 35 -1.49 -3.44 -6.72
N ARG A 36 -2.08 -3.85 -7.85
CA ARG A 36 -2.83 -5.09 -7.97
C ARG A 36 -1.91 -6.32 -7.89
N ASP A 37 -0.75 -6.28 -8.54
CA ASP A 37 0.29 -7.32 -8.45
C ASP A 37 0.72 -7.56 -7.00
N ILE A 38 1.04 -6.48 -6.28
CA ILE A 38 1.44 -6.56 -4.86
C ILE A 38 0.33 -7.14 -4.00
N SER A 39 -0.94 -6.79 -4.26
CA SER A 39 -2.08 -7.32 -3.51
C SER A 39 -2.21 -8.84 -3.69
N ILE A 40 -2.05 -9.34 -4.93
CA ILE A 40 -2.08 -10.77 -5.26
C ILE A 40 -0.90 -11.51 -4.61
N LEU A 41 0.31 -10.96 -4.73
CA LEU A 41 1.51 -11.52 -4.12
C LEU A 41 1.40 -11.60 -2.60
N LEU A 42 0.89 -10.55 -1.95
CA LEU A 42 0.69 -10.53 -0.50
C LEU A 42 -0.31 -11.60 -0.06
N LEU A 43 -1.48 -11.66 -0.70
CA LEU A 43 -2.52 -12.64 -0.37
C LEU A 43 -2.09 -14.10 -0.61
N ASN A 44 -1.30 -14.36 -1.64
CA ASN A 44 -0.68 -15.67 -1.85
C ASN A 44 0.43 -15.97 -0.83
N SER A 45 1.04 -14.95 -0.22
CA SER A 45 2.14 -15.09 0.74
C SER A 45 1.70 -15.22 2.20
N ILE A 46 0.50 -14.78 2.58
CA ILE A 46 -0.01 -14.98 3.95
C ILE A 46 -0.43 -16.44 4.22
N ASN A 47 -0.38 -16.86 5.48
CA ASN A 47 -0.84 -18.19 5.93
C ASN A 47 -2.34 -18.16 6.32
N LYS A 48 -3.18 -17.56 5.47
CA LYS A 48 -4.64 -17.54 5.65
C LYS A 48 -5.30 -17.94 4.33
N ASN A 49 -6.27 -18.84 4.43
CA ASN A 49 -7.06 -19.38 3.32
C ASN A 49 -8.53 -19.08 3.58
N ASN A 50 -9.41 -19.41 2.64
CA ASN A 50 -10.87 -19.26 2.78
C ASN A 50 -11.29 -17.82 3.18
N LEU A 51 -10.64 -16.83 2.60
CA LEU A 51 -10.88 -15.41 2.86
C LEU A 51 -12.25 -14.98 2.35
N GLN A 52 -12.96 -14.21 3.17
CA GLN A 52 -14.06 -13.36 2.75
C GLN A 52 -13.52 -11.98 2.35
N ILE A 53 -13.55 -11.67 1.06
CA ILE A 53 -12.88 -10.51 0.44
C ILE A 53 -13.93 -9.46 0.04
N ALA A 54 -13.68 -8.19 0.35
CA ALA A 54 -14.44 -7.04 -0.14
C ALA A 54 -13.57 -6.11 -0.98
N ASP A 55 -13.97 -5.92 -2.23
CA ASP A 55 -13.52 -4.86 -3.14
C ASP A 55 -14.63 -3.81 -3.17
N ILE A 56 -14.50 -2.76 -2.34
CA ILE A 56 -15.62 -1.86 -2.03
C ILE A 56 -15.82 -0.73 -3.07
N LEU A 57 -14.82 -0.52 -3.93
CA LEU A 57 -14.75 0.50 -4.97
C LEU A 57 -14.20 -0.13 -6.27
N ALA A 58 -14.95 -1.08 -6.81
CA ALA A 58 -14.43 -2.04 -7.80
C ALA A 58 -14.22 -1.45 -9.20
N ALA A 59 -14.94 -0.38 -9.56
CA ALA A 59 -14.92 0.25 -10.87
C ALA A 59 -15.10 -0.74 -12.04
N THR A 60 -14.04 -1.04 -12.78
CA THR A 60 -14.06 -2.07 -13.85
C THR A 60 -14.12 -3.52 -13.34
N GLY A 61 -13.90 -3.75 -12.05
CA GLY A 61 -13.74 -5.07 -11.45
C GLY A 61 -12.35 -5.68 -11.60
N VAL A 62 -11.38 -4.95 -12.19
CA VAL A 62 -10.03 -5.46 -12.50
C VAL A 62 -9.37 -6.18 -11.31
N ARG A 63 -9.46 -5.61 -10.10
CA ARG A 63 -8.86 -6.18 -8.89
C ARG A 63 -9.53 -7.51 -8.52
N SER A 64 -10.86 -7.51 -8.42
CA SER A 64 -11.65 -8.70 -8.10
C SER A 64 -11.48 -9.83 -9.12
N ILE A 65 -11.43 -9.50 -10.41
CA ILE A 65 -11.26 -10.47 -11.49
C ILE A 65 -9.85 -11.09 -11.44
N ARG A 66 -8.82 -10.27 -11.22
CA ARG A 66 -7.46 -10.77 -11.02
C ARG A 66 -7.35 -11.63 -9.77
N PHE A 67 -8.02 -11.27 -8.66
CA PHE A 67 -8.06 -12.14 -7.48
C PHE A 67 -8.66 -13.50 -7.80
N LEU A 68 -9.78 -13.54 -8.53
CA LEU A 68 -10.43 -14.80 -8.93
C LEU A 68 -9.57 -15.67 -9.86
N LYS A 69 -8.69 -15.07 -10.66
CA LYS A 69 -7.84 -15.76 -11.64
C LYS A 69 -6.45 -16.13 -11.13
N GLU A 70 -5.85 -15.29 -10.29
CA GLU A 70 -4.41 -15.33 -9.98
C GLU A 70 -4.11 -15.67 -8.51
N LEU A 71 -5.11 -15.65 -7.62
CA LEU A 71 -4.94 -16.23 -6.29
C LEU A 71 -5.06 -17.76 -6.33
N SER A 72 -4.33 -18.43 -5.44
CA SER A 72 -4.50 -19.88 -5.24
C SER A 72 -5.97 -20.22 -4.95
N LYS A 73 -6.47 -21.32 -5.51
CA LYS A 73 -7.90 -21.70 -5.46
C LYS A 73 -8.47 -21.77 -4.03
N ILE A 74 -7.64 -22.14 -3.06
CA ILE A 74 -7.99 -22.25 -1.63
C ILE A 74 -8.09 -20.90 -0.91
N LYS A 75 -7.67 -19.80 -1.55
CA LYS A 75 -7.59 -18.48 -0.89
C LYS A 75 -8.94 -17.82 -0.70
N ILE A 76 -9.86 -17.98 -1.65
CA ILE A 76 -11.11 -17.22 -1.67
C ILE A 76 -12.26 -18.14 -1.25
N LYS A 77 -12.91 -17.82 -0.13
CA LYS A 77 -14.21 -18.39 0.26
C LYS A 77 -15.35 -17.65 -0.43
N LYS A 78 -15.37 -16.33 -0.32
CA LYS A 78 -16.32 -15.44 -1.00
C LYS A 78 -15.61 -14.14 -1.39
N ILE A 79 -16.00 -13.58 -2.53
CA ILE A 79 -15.61 -12.25 -2.96
C ILE A 79 -16.85 -11.39 -3.16
N TYR A 80 -16.78 -10.18 -2.65
CA TYR A 80 -17.81 -9.17 -2.74
C TYR A 80 -17.24 -8.01 -3.56
N ILE A 81 -17.93 -7.67 -4.64
CA ILE A 81 -17.52 -6.67 -5.62
C ILE A 81 -18.58 -5.57 -5.60
N ASN A 82 -18.25 -4.41 -5.03
CA ASN A 82 -19.18 -3.30 -4.88
C ASN A 82 -18.73 -2.08 -5.68
N ASP A 83 -19.69 -1.38 -6.27
CA ASP A 83 -19.50 -0.03 -6.78
C ASP A 83 -20.81 0.75 -6.73
N TYR A 84 -20.72 2.06 -6.49
CA TYR A 84 -21.90 2.94 -6.46
C TYR A 84 -22.46 3.19 -7.87
N ASP A 85 -21.61 3.24 -8.91
CA ASP A 85 -22.07 3.53 -10.27
C ASP A 85 -22.68 2.27 -10.94
N LYS A 86 -23.95 2.37 -11.35
CA LYS A 86 -24.64 1.34 -12.14
C LYS A 86 -23.87 0.96 -13.42
N LYS A 87 -23.15 1.91 -14.04
CA LYS A 87 -22.30 1.64 -15.22
C LYS A 87 -21.10 0.77 -14.85
N ALA A 88 -20.47 1.00 -13.69
CA ALA A 88 -19.41 0.14 -13.17
C ALA A 88 -19.92 -1.30 -13.00
N ILE A 89 -21.12 -1.47 -12.43
CA ILE A 89 -21.71 -2.79 -12.21
C ILE A 89 -21.99 -3.55 -13.50
N LYS A 90 -22.48 -2.85 -14.53
CA LYS A 90 -22.64 -3.44 -15.86
C LYS A 90 -21.28 -3.90 -16.41
N LEU A 91 -20.27 -3.06 -16.29
CA LEU A 91 -18.92 -3.33 -16.78
C LEU A 91 -18.22 -4.47 -16.01
N ILE A 92 -18.40 -4.56 -14.70
CA ILE A 92 -17.91 -5.67 -13.86
C ILE A 92 -18.48 -7.00 -14.37
N LYS A 93 -19.79 -7.06 -14.64
CA LYS A 93 -20.47 -8.26 -15.15
C LYS A 93 -19.97 -8.66 -16.54
N GLU A 94 -19.77 -7.69 -17.42
CA GLU A 94 -19.19 -7.91 -18.75
C GLU A 94 -17.75 -8.43 -18.64
N ASN A 95 -16.91 -7.81 -17.81
CA ASN A 95 -15.52 -8.21 -17.63
C ASN A 95 -15.37 -9.58 -16.95
N LEU A 96 -16.23 -9.93 -16.00
CA LEU A 96 -16.29 -11.29 -15.45
C LEU A 96 -16.59 -12.31 -16.55
N THR A 97 -17.57 -12.02 -17.40
CA THR A 97 -17.97 -12.89 -18.52
C THR A 97 -16.86 -13.04 -19.55
N LEU A 98 -16.19 -11.92 -19.89
CA LEU A 98 -15.05 -11.88 -20.81
C LEU A 98 -13.88 -12.77 -20.37
N ASN A 99 -13.72 -12.95 -19.05
CA ASN A 99 -12.69 -13.80 -18.47
C ASN A 99 -13.17 -15.24 -18.19
N GLY A 100 -14.35 -15.63 -18.69
CA GLY A 100 -14.93 -16.96 -18.48
C GLY A 100 -15.31 -17.24 -17.03
N ILE A 101 -15.62 -16.20 -16.25
CA ILE A 101 -16.01 -16.33 -14.84
C ILE A 101 -17.53 -16.29 -14.75
N GLN A 102 -18.13 -17.45 -14.48
CA GLN A 102 -19.57 -17.56 -14.23
C GLN A 102 -19.90 -17.02 -12.83
N TYR A 103 -20.53 -15.84 -12.81
CA TYR A 103 -20.99 -15.19 -11.58
C TYR A 103 -22.47 -15.43 -11.29
N LYS A 104 -23.30 -15.66 -12.32
CA LYS A 104 -24.72 -15.99 -12.16
C LYS A 104 -24.84 -17.33 -11.41
N ASN A 105 -25.64 -17.34 -10.35
CA ASN A 105 -25.85 -18.48 -9.44
C ASN A 105 -24.59 -18.97 -8.69
N ASN A 106 -23.48 -18.22 -8.74
CA ASN A 106 -22.25 -18.58 -8.05
C ASN A 106 -22.18 -17.90 -6.68
N LYS A 107 -22.50 -18.63 -5.61
CA LYS A 107 -22.49 -18.11 -4.21
C LYS A 107 -21.11 -17.57 -3.76
N LYS A 108 -20.03 -17.88 -4.48
CA LYS A 108 -18.68 -17.37 -4.23
C LYS A 108 -18.53 -15.90 -4.65
N ILE A 109 -19.28 -15.42 -5.63
CA ILE A 109 -19.13 -14.08 -6.23
C ILE A 109 -20.42 -13.28 -5.97
N ASN A 110 -20.32 -12.19 -5.23
CA ASN A 110 -21.45 -11.34 -4.86
C ASN A 110 -21.19 -9.94 -5.40
N ILE A 111 -22.08 -9.44 -6.27
CA ILE A 111 -21.94 -8.12 -6.90
C ILE A 111 -23.00 -7.20 -6.30
N HIS A 112 -22.58 -6.06 -5.75
CA HIS A 112 -23.43 -5.09 -5.07
C HIS A 112 -23.38 -3.73 -5.76
N ASN A 113 -24.50 -3.00 -5.77
CA ASN A 113 -24.58 -1.65 -6.28
C ASN A 113 -25.00 -0.69 -5.16
N GLU A 114 -24.10 -0.45 -4.22
CA GLU A 114 -24.40 0.30 -3.00
C GLU A 114 -23.30 1.34 -2.75
N ASP A 115 -23.65 2.36 -1.95
CA ASP A 115 -22.62 3.17 -1.30
C ASP A 115 -21.70 2.25 -0.48
N ALA A 116 -20.39 2.48 -0.57
CA ALA A 116 -19.41 1.58 0.03
C ALA A 116 -19.54 1.48 1.56
N ASN A 117 -19.92 2.57 2.25
CA ASN A 117 -20.14 2.52 3.70
C ASN A 117 -21.42 1.76 4.03
N LEU A 118 -22.51 1.99 3.29
CA LEU A 118 -23.76 1.25 3.49
C LEU A 118 -23.55 -0.26 3.28
N PHE A 119 -22.90 -0.63 2.18
CA PHE A 119 -22.53 -2.02 1.87
C PHE A 119 -21.75 -2.67 3.02
N LEU A 120 -20.71 -1.99 3.51
CA LEU A 120 -19.91 -2.48 4.63
C LEU A 120 -20.76 -2.60 5.90
N LEU A 121 -21.54 -1.58 6.26
CA LEU A 121 -22.33 -1.55 7.48
C LEU A 121 -23.44 -2.60 7.50
N ASN A 122 -23.98 -3.01 6.35
CA ASN A 122 -24.95 -4.10 6.23
C ASN A 122 -24.32 -5.50 6.21
N SER A 123 -22.99 -5.60 6.13
CA SER A 123 -22.27 -6.88 6.06
C SER A 123 -21.95 -7.49 7.43
N THR A 124 -21.60 -8.79 7.42
CA THR A 124 -21.16 -9.54 8.60
C THR A 124 -19.66 -9.41 8.91
N GLY A 125 -18.90 -8.71 8.06
CA GLY A 125 -17.45 -8.49 8.20
C GLY A 125 -16.60 -9.26 7.17
N PHE A 126 -15.31 -8.92 7.08
CA PHE A 126 -14.42 -9.39 6.02
C PHE A 126 -13.01 -9.73 6.51
N ASP A 127 -12.39 -10.74 5.91
CA ASP A 127 -10.98 -11.09 6.13
C ASP A 127 -10.02 -10.22 5.32
N TYR A 128 -10.52 -9.60 4.25
CA TYR A 128 -9.77 -8.64 3.45
C TYR A 128 -10.72 -7.55 2.95
N ILE A 129 -10.37 -6.28 3.18
CA ILE A 129 -11.09 -5.12 2.65
C ILE A 129 -10.09 -4.28 1.86
N ASP A 130 -10.42 -3.96 0.61
CA ASP A 130 -9.60 -3.09 -0.25
C ASP A 130 -10.26 -1.72 -0.42
N ILE A 131 -9.65 -0.68 0.17
CA ILE A 131 -10.03 0.72 0.00
C ILE A 131 -9.11 1.34 -1.07
N ASP A 132 -9.61 1.53 -2.29
CA ASP A 132 -8.82 2.10 -3.41
C ASP A 132 -9.48 3.31 -4.10
N PRO A 133 -9.72 4.42 -3.38
CA PRO A 133 -10.43 5.58 -3.93
C PRO A 133 -9.52 6.53 -4.70
N PHE A 134 -10.14 7.44 -5.45
CA PHE A 134 -9.50 8.65 -5.93
C PHE A 134 -9.36 9.69 -4.80
N GLY A 135 -8.14 9.90 -4.34
CA GLY A 135 -7.79 10.89 -3.34
C GLY A 135 -7.61 10.28 -1.96
N THR A 136 -8.41 10.72 -1.00
CA THR A 136 -8.27 10.34 0.41
C THR A 136 -9.16 9.12 0.72
N PRO A 137 -8.66 8.15 1.51
CA PRO A 137 -9.45 7.00 1.95
C PRO A 137 -10.36 7.29 3.15
N ASN A 138 -10.27 8.49 3.74
CA ASN A 138 -10.91 8.83 5.00
C ASN A 138 -12.40 8.50 5.08
N ASN A 139 -13.14 8.71 3.98
CA ASN A 139 -14.59 8.50 3.94
C ASN A 139 -15.00 7.04 4.15
N PHE A 140 -14.07 6.09 3.98
CA PHE A 140 -14.33 4.65 4.06
C PHE A 140 -13.65 3.99 5.27
N LEU A 141 -12.81 4.73 6.00
CA LEU A 141 -11.99 4.16 7.08
C LEU A 141 -12.86 3.65 8.22
N ASP A 142 -13.87 4.41 8.65
CA ASP A 142 -14.68 4.05 9.82
C ASP A 142 -15.45 2.74 9.62
N ALA A 143 -16.25 2.65 8.56
CA ALA A 143 -17.01 1.44 8.22
C ALA A 143 -16.09 0.24 8.00
N SER A 144 -14.96 0.44 7.33
CA SER A 144 -13.98 -0.63 7.08
C SER A 144 -13.33 -1.11 8.38
N CYS A 145 -12.94 -0.19 9.27
CA CYS A 145 -12.38 -0.53 10.58
C CYS A 145 -13.43 -1.26 11.44
N ARG A 146 -14.70 -0.87 11.39
CA ARG A 146 -15.78 -1.58 12.08
C ARG A 146 -15.96 -3.01 11.55
N ARG A 147 -15.83 -3.22 10.24
CA ARG A 147 -16.15 -4.48 9.56
C ARG A 147 -14.97 -5.41 9.27
N ILE A 148 -13.72 -4.97 9.47
CA ILE A 148 -12.58 -5.86 9.35
C ILE A 148 -12.59 -6.92 10.46
N SER A 149 -12.52 -8.20 10.08
CA SER A 149 -12.52 -9.34 10.99
C SER A 149 -11.21 -9.44 11.78
N ARG A 150 -11.22 -10.24 12.86
CA ARG A 150 -9.99 -10.62 13.57
C ARG A 150 -9.02 -11.31 12.60
N ASP A 151 -7.74 -10.95 12.67
CA ASP A 151 -6.71 -11.40 11.73
C ASP A 151 -7.05 -11.08 10.25
N GLY A 152 -7.95 -10.12 10.02
CA GLY A 152 -8.25 -9.57 8.70
C GLY A 152 -7.18 -8.59 8.25
N ILE A 153 -7.10 -8.35 6.94
CA ILE A 153 -6.17 -7.40 6.33
C ILE A 153 -6.96 -6.23 5.76
N LEU A 154 -6.68 -5.04 6.23
CA LEU A 154 -7.16 -3.80 5.63
C LEU A 154 -6.11 -3.30 4.65
N ALA A 155 -6.44 -3.27 3.36
CA ALA A 155 -5.61 -2.69 2.34
C ALA A 155 -6.14 -1.31 1.97
N VAL A 156 -5.27 -0.29 1.99
CA VAL A 156 -5.65 1.10 1.76
C VAL A 156 -4.71 1.75 0.76
N THR A 157 -5.27 2.31 -0.30
CA THR A 157 -4.57 3.24 -1.20
C THR A 157 -4.98 4.68 -0.88
N ALA A 158 -4.03 5.60 -0.95
CA ALA A 158 -4.30 7.02 -1.04
C ALA A 158 -3.57 7.62 -2.23
N THR A 159 -4.26 8.40 -3.05
CA THR A 159 -3.67 9.21 -4.13
C THR A 159 -3.59 10.70 -3.77
N ASP A 160 -4.05 11.09 -2.57
CA ASP A 160 -3.96 12.44 -1.99
C ASP A 160 -2.53 12.78 -1.50
N THR A 161 -1.52 12.47 -2.31
CA THR A 161 -0.10 12.64 -1.98
C THR A 161 0.28 14.11 -1.83
N SER A 162 -0.39 15.03 -2.52
CA SER A 162 -0.13 16.47 -2.37
C SER A 162 -0.41 16.97 -0.95
N ALA A 163 -1.40 16.42 -0.25
CA ALA A 163 -1.62 16.72 1.16
C ALA A 163 -0.56 16.02 2.02
N LEU A 164 -0.41 14.70 1.87
CA LEU A 164 0.45 13.86 2.71
C LEU A 164 1.95 14.23 2.61
N CYS A 165 2.42 14.65 1.44
CA CYS A 165 3.81 15.06 1.18
C CYS A 165 4.05 16.57 1.39
N GLY A 166 3.10 17.30 1.97
CA GLY A 166 3.32 18.67 2.41
C GLY A 166 3.23 19.76 1.35
N THR A 167 2.76 19.49 0.13
CA THR A 167 2.40 20.55 -0.84
C THR A 167 1.25 21.39 -0.31
N PHE A 168 0.26 20.77 0.34
CA PHE A 168 -0.88 21.43 0.97
C PHE A 168 -0.99 21.08 2.47
N PRO A 169 -0.18 21.68 3.34
CA PRO A 169 -0.09 21.28 4.75
C PRO A 169 -1.41 21.49 5.51
N LYS A 170 -2.14 22.57 5.25
CA LYS A 170 -3.47 22.80 5.85
C LYS A 170 -4.49 21.72 5.46
N ALA A 171 -4.40 21.19 4.23
CA ALA A 171 -5.26 20.08 3.80
C ALA A 171 -4.88 18.78 4.52
N CYS A 172 -3.58 18.54 4.71
CA CYS A 172 -3.09 17.41 5.49
C CYS A 172 -3.58 17.48 6.94
N LEU A 173 -3.50 18.66 7.57
CA LEU A 173 -3.98 18.87 8.93
C LEU A 173 -5.47 18.55 9.06
N ARG A 174 -6.32 19.07 8.17
CA ARG A 174 -7.78 18.80 8.21
C ARG A 174 -8.13 17.33 8.00
N LYS A 175 -7.44 16.66 7.09
CA LYS A 175 -7.77 15.27 6.69
C LYS A 175 -7.12 14.23 7.62
N TYR A 176 -5.86 14.40 7.97
CA TYR A 176 -5.04 13.37 8.63
C TYR A 176 -4.60 13.73 10.05
N TRP A 177 -4.92 14.95 10.53
CA TRP A 177 -4.59 15.42 11.88
C TRP A 177 -3.09 15.31 12.20
N ALA A 178 -2.27 15.68 11.23
CA ALA A 178 -0.82 15.67 11.33
C ALA A 178 -0.21 16.79 10.48
N MET A 179 0.94 17.30 10.93
CA MET A 179 1.78 18.20 10.17
C MET A 179 2.68 17.40 9.22
N PRO A 180 2.54 17.56 7.89
CA PRO A 180 3.45 16.93 6.93
C PRO A 180 4.75 17.72 6.83
N ARG A 181 5.69 17.20 6.05
CA ARG A 181 6.92 17.90 5.62
C ARG A 181 7.09 17.78 4.12
N LYS A 182 7.80 18.75 3.54
CA LYS A 182 8.11 18.80 2.10
C LYS A 182 9.63 18.86 1.90
N ASP A 183 10.25 17.69 1.95
CA ASP A 183 11.68 17.47 1.71
C ASP A 183 11.92 16.05 1.18
N ALA A 184 13.18 15.59 1.12
CA ALA A 184 13.49 14.28 0.55
C ALA A 184 12.73 13.11 1.18
N ILE A 185 12.37 13.16 2.46
CA ILE A 185 11.67 12.08 3.15
C ILE A 185 10.14 12.25 3.17
N MET A 186 9.59 13.20 2.41
CA MET A 186 8.16 13.53 2.39
C MET A 186 7.26 12.32 2.09
N HIS A 187 7.70 11.42 1.22
CA HIS A 187 6.93 10.23 0.85
C HIS A 187 6.81 9.24 2.01
N GLU A 188 7.87 8.99 2.76
CA GLU A 188 7.81 8.14 3.96
C GLU A 188 6.99 8.80 5.05
N THR A 189 7.16 10.11 5.24
CA THR A 189 6.43 10.87 6.26
C THR A 189 4.93 10.83 5.98
N GLY A 190 4.52 11.08 4.74
CA GLY A 190 3.13 10.96 4.33
C GLY A 190 2.56 9.56 4.49
N LEU A 191 3.34 8.52 4.19
CA LEU A 191 2.93 7.13 4.40
C LEU A 191 2.70 6.83 5.90
N ARG A 192 3.59 7.32 6.77
CA ARG A 192 3.49 7.18 8.23
C ARG A 192 2.34 8.00 8.83
N ILE A 193 2.03 9.17 8.26
CA ILE A 193 0.83 9.96 8.60
C ILE A 193 -0.44 9.17 8.27
N LEU A 194 -0.50 8.58 7.08
CA LEU A 194 -1.65 7.81 6.64
C LEU A 194 -1.87 6.56 7.50
N ILE A 195 -0.80 5.82 7.81
CA ILE A 195 -0.86 4.68 8.75
C ILE A 195 -1.44 5.12 10.10
N ARG A 196 -0.94 6.22 10.66
CA ARG A 196 -1.44 6.75 11.93
C ARG A 196 -2.94 7.07 11.84
N LYS A 197 -3.39 7.75 10.79
CA LYS A 197 -4.81 8.10 10.62
C LYS A 197 -5.70 6.84 10.60
N ILE A 198 -5.27 5.79 9.91
CA ILE A 198 -5.99 4.51 9.86
C ILE A 198 -6.04 3.86 11.25
N GLN A 199 -4.92 3.87 11.98
CA GLN A 199 -4.85 3.33 13.35
C GLN A 199 -5.76 4.10 14.32
N LEU A 200 -5.86 5.42 14.22
CA LEU A 200 -6.77 6.22 15.05
C LEU A 200 -8.25 5.91 14.78
N ALA A 201 -8.61 5.62 13.53
CA ALA A 201 -9.97 5.19 13.20
C ALA A 201 -10.29 3.81 13.80
N ALA A 202 -9.34 2.88 13.77
CA ALA A 202 -9.53 1.53 14.30
C ALA A 202 -9.47 1.44 15.83
N ALA A 203 -8.70 2.30 16.49
CA ALA A 203 -8.51 2.31 17.93
C ALA A 203 -9.83 2.45 18.71
N GLN A 204 -10.79 3.20 18.17
CA GLN A 204 -12.13 3.39 18.76
C GLN A 204 -12.95 2.09 18.85
N TYR A 205 -12.51 1.04 18.14
CA TYR A 205 -13.17 -0.27 18.07
C TYR A 205 -12.34 -1.38 18.73
N ASP A 206 -11.35 -1.04 19.55
CA ASP A 206 -10.39 -1.98 20.16
C ASP A 206 -9.65 -2.83 19.11
N LYS A 207 -9.36 -2.26 17.94
CA LYS A 207 -8.68 -2.92 16.82
C LYS A 207 -7.32 -2.29 16.55
N ALA A 208 -6.27 -3.07 16.75
CA ALA A 208 -4.90 -2.68 16.43
C ALA A 208 -4.58 -3.05 14.98
N LEU A 209 -4.50 -2.05 14.10
CA LEU A 209 -4.09 -2.25 12.71
C LEU A 209 -2.56 -2.13 12.61
N ILE A 210 -1.90 -3.28 12.49
CA ILE A 210 -0.43 -3.42 12.46
C ILE A 210 0.04 -3.42 11.00
N PRO A 211 0.92 -2.50 10.57
CA PRO A 211 1.45 -2.51 9.21
C PRO A 211 2.22 -3.81 8.93
N ILE A 212 1.81 -4.53 7.89
CA ILE A 212 2.50 -5.76 7.44
C ILE A 212 3.23 -5.55 6.11
N PHE A 213 2.78 -4.60 5.30
CA PHE A 213 3.46 -4.17 4.08
C PHE A 213 2.99 -2.76 3.72
N SER A 214 3.90 -1.87 3.33
CA SER A 214 3.50 -0.55 2.84
C SER A 214 4.56 0.03 1.90
N TYR A 215 4.14 0.92 1.00
CA TYR A 215 5.07 1.59 0.08
C TYR A 215 4.48 2.88 -0.48
N SER A 216 5.36 3.73 -0.99
CA SER A 216 5.01 4.88 -1.84
C SER A 216 5.58 4.66 -3.24
N LYS A 217 4.77 4.89 -4.28
CA LYS A 217 5.21 4.81 -5.68
C LYS A 217 4.52 5.89 -6.49
N GLN A 218 5.33 6.75 -7.13
CA GLN A 218 4.83 7.87 -7.94
C GLN A 218 3.80 8.71 -7.18
N HIS A 219 2.53 8.68 -7.60
CA HIS A 219 1.47 9.53 -7.08
C HIS A 219 0.52 8.82 -6.11
N TYR A 220 0.87 7.63 -5.60
CA TYR A 220 0.05 6.93 -4.61
C TYR A 220 0.86 6.28 -3.49
N MET A 221 0.19 6.08 -2.36
CA MET A 221 0.66 5.35 -1.20
C MET A 221 -0.24 4.14 -0.98
N ARG A 222 0.36 2.99 -0.67
CA ARG A 222 -0.37 1.73 -0.46
C ARG A 222 0.08 1.10 0.85
N ILE A 223 -0.90 0.69 1.66
CA ILE A 223 -0.67 0.12 2.99
C ILE A 223 -1.53 -1.13 3.14
N PHE A 224 -0.97 -2.17 3.75
CA PHE A 224 -1.67 -3.36 4.21
C PHE A 224 -1.45 -3.46 5.72
N LEU A 225 -2.55 -3.47 6.47
CA LEU A 225 -2.51 -3.62 7.93
C LEU A 225 -3.26 -4.87 8.35
N LYS A 226 -2.64 -5.69 9.21
CA LYS A 226 -3.30 -6.83 9.85
C LYS A 226 -4.02 -6.34 11.11
N ASN A 227 -5.27 -6.76 11.28
CA ASN A 227 -6.05 -6.47 12.47
C ASN A 227 -5.78 -7.48 13.61
N GLU A 228 -5.28 -6.97 14.74
CA GLU A 228 -5.27 -7.67 16.01
C GLU A 228 -6.29 -7.02 16.96
N LYS A 229 -7.30 -7.78 17.40
CA LYS A 229 -8.32 -7.27 18.33
C LYS A 229 -7.80 -7.31 19.77
N GLY A 230 -7.95 -6.21 20.51
CA GLY A 230 -7.67 -6.13 21.94
C GLY A 230 -7.10 -4.78 22.39
N LYS A 231 -7.59 -4.28 23.53
CA LYS A 231 -7.20 -2.98 24.12
C LYS A 231 -5.69 -2.82 24.30
N ASN A 232 -5.03 -3.81 24.92
CA ASN A 232 -3.57 -3.79 25.13
C ASN A 232 -2.76 -3.69 23.82
N LYS A 233 -3.29 -4.26 22.73
CA LYS A 233 -2.66 -4.18 21.40
C LYS A 233 -2.84 -2.79 20.79
N VAL A 234 -4.01 -2.17 21.00
CA VAL A 234 -4.26 -0.78 20.64
C VAL A 234 -3.32 0.15 21.40
N ASP A 235 -3.21 0.00 22.72
CA ASP A 235 -2.29 0.82 23.53
C ASP A 235 -0.84 0.69 23.05
N ALA A 236 -0.40 -0.51 22.68
CA ALA A 236 0.94 -0.76 22.16
C ALA A 236 1.23 -0.07 20.81
N ILE A 237 0.24 0.05 19.91
CA ILE A 237 0.42 0.79 18.66
C ILE A 237 0.33 2.32 18.89
N LEU A 238 -0.52 2.78 19.80
CA LEU A 238 -0.65 4.21 20.11
C LEU A 238 0.62 4.76 20.76
N LYS A 239 1.32 3.97 21.59
CA LYS A 239 2.66 4.32 22.14
C LYS A 239 3.73 4.55 21.08
N GLN A 240 3.53 4.09 19.85
CA GLN A 240 4.44 4.31 18.72
C GLN A 240 4.03 5.49 17.84
N HIS A 241 3.05 6.30 18.26
CA HIS A 241 2.72 7.56 17.59
C HIS A 241 3.59 8.67 18.17
N GLY A 242 4.22 9.48 17.32
CA GLY A 242 5.07 10.57 17.78
C GLY A 242 5.52 11.50 16.66
N PHE A 243 6.46 12.40 16.95
CA PHE A 243 6.97 13.37 15.99
C PHE A 243 8.36 12.96 15.46
N PHE A 244 8.69 13.35 14.24
CA PHE A 244 10.01 13.13 13.63
C PHE A 244 10.47 14.32 12.78
N ASN A 245 11.61 14.92 13.13
CA ASN A 245 12.14 16.21 12.65
C ASN A 245 11.04 17.18 12.20
N ASN A 246 10.18 17.58 13.14
CA ASN A 246 9.08 18.55 13.02
C ASN A 246 7.83 18.11 12.23
N ALA A 247 7.77 16.86 11.74
CA ALA A 247 6.55 16.29 11.20
C ALA A 247 5.81 15.46 12.26
N GLY A 248 4.48 15.47 12.19
CA GLY A 248 3.64 14.55 12.93
C GLY A 248 2.40 15.14 13.62
N PRO A 249 1.76 14.34 14.49
CA PRO A 249 2.20 13.01 14.89
C PRO A 249 2.10 11.99 13.74
N ILE A 250 3.03 11.04 13.67
CA ILE A 250 3.16 9.98 12.65
C ILE A 250 3.34 8.61 13.31
N TRP A 251 3.20 7.54 12.54
CA TRP A 251 3.59 6.19 12.95
C TRP A 251 5.13 6.03 12.94
N LEU A 252 5.74 5.77 14.11
CA LEU A 252 7.18 5.57 14.26
C LEU A 252 7.63 4.10 14.16
N GLY A 253 6.69 3.16 14.25
CA GLY A 253 7.01 1.73 14.19
C GLY A 253 7.39 1.23 12.79
N SER A 254 7.50 -0.10 12.66
CA SER A 254 7.85 -0.74 11.40
C SER A 254 6.80 -0.51 10.31
N LEU A 255 7.25 -0.32 9.07
CA LEU A 255 6.40 -0.24 7.88
C LEU A 255 6.11 -1.62 7.27
N TRP A 256 6.82 -2.66 7.73
CA TRP A 256 6.82 -3.99 7.13
C TRP A 256 6.95 -5.12 8.15
N ASP A 257 6.34 -6.25 7.83
CA ASP A 257 6.71 -7.55 8.37
C ASP A 257 7.83 -8.16 7.50
N LYS A 258 9.05 -8.21 8.04
CA LYS A 258 10.25 -8.72 7.34
C LYS A 258 10.07 -10.15 6.80
N ASN A 259 9.33 -11.00 7.52
CA ASN A 259 9.13 -12.40 7.14
C ASN A 259 8.15 -12.48 5.96
N LEU A 260 7.08 -11.70 6.02
CA LEU A 260 6.12 -11.58 4.92
C LEU A 260 6.78 -11.03 3.65
N VAL A 261 7.54 -9.93 3.77
CA VAL A 261 8.26 -9.34 2.61
C VAL A 261 9.20 -10.35 1.97
N ASN A 262 9.97 -11.09 2.78
CA ASN A 262 10.87 -12.13 2.26
C ASN A 262 10.10 -13.24 1.53
N LYS A 263 8.94 -13.65 2.06
CA LYS A 263 8.08 -14.66 1.42
C LYS A 263 7.48 -14.12 0.11
N MET A 264 7.04 -12.86 0.08
CA MET A 264 6.55 -12.19 -1.14
C MET A 264 7.62 -12.16 -2.23
N HIS A 265 8.85 -11.75 -1.90
CA HIS A 265 9.96 -11.75 -2.86
C HIS A 265 10.28 -13.17 -3.39
N LYS A 266 10.33 -14.17 -2.51
CA LYS A 266 10.54 -15.57 -2.93
C LYS A 266 9.41 -16.09 -3.83
N ASN A 267 8.16 -15.73 -3.53
CA ASN A 267 7.01 -16.14 -4.31
C ASN A 267 6.96 -15.43 -5.67
N ALA A 268 7.35 -14.15 -5.73
CA ALA A 268 7.45 -13.42 -7.00
C ALA A 268 8.44 -14.09 -7.97
N LEU A 269 9.59 -14.56 -7.48
CA LEU A 269 10.59 -15.28 -8.28
C LEU A 269 10.11 -16.66 -8.80
N LYS A 270 9.10 -17.26 -8.17
CA LYS A 270 8.60 -18.61 -8.52
C LYS A 270 7.29 -18.59 -9.30
N ASN A 271 6.60 -17.44 -9.33
CA ASN A 271 5.28 -17.33 -9.92
C ASN A 271 5.41 -16.96 -11.40
N LYS A 272 4.93 -17.82 -12.29
CA LYS A 272 4.95 -17.64 -13.76
C LYS A 272 4.30 -16.35 -14.27
N ILE A 273 3.50 -15.67 -13.45
CA ILE A 273 2.89 -14.37 -13.78
C ILE A 273 3.88 -13.22 -13.52
N PHE A 274 4.74 -13.35 -12.52
CA PHE A 274 5.57 -12.25 -11.99
C PHE A 274 7.07 -12.45 -12.19
N ASP A 275 7.53 -13.68 -12.47
CA ASP A 275 8.94 -14.05 -12.62
C ASP A 275 9.66 -13.28 -13.73
N GLN A 276 8.95 -12.91 -14.78
CA GLN A 276 9.47 -12.09 -15.87
C GLN A 276 9.42 -10.58 -15.59
N ASN A 277 8.70 -10.13 -14.56
CA ASN A 277 8.59 -8.72 -14.20
C ASN A 277 9.80 -8.26 -13.36
N LYS A 278 10.89 -7.93 -14.07
CA LYS A 278 12.16 -7.47 -13.46
C LYS A 278 11.99 -6.24 -12.57
N GLU A 279 11.09 -5.31 -12.89
CA GLU A 279 10.85 -4.12 -12.08
C GLU A 279 10.23 -4.48 -10.73
N LEU A 280 9.18 -5.31 -10.72
CA LEU A 280 8.53 -5.81 -9.51
C LEU A 280 9.50 -6.59 -8.63
N ILE A 281 10.31 -7.46 -9.22
CA ILE A 281 11.32 -8.24 -8.48
C ILE A 281 12.36 -7.32 -7.83
N LYS A 282 12.89 -6.34 -8.58
CA LYS A 282 13.84 -5.36 -8.04
C LYS A 282 13.20 -4.55 -6.91
N PHE A 283 11.96 -4.09 -7.09
CA PHE A 283 11.21 -3.34 -6.09
C PHE A 283 11.02 -4.12 -4.79
N LEU A 284 10.59 -5.39 -4.88
CA LEU A 284 10.45 -6.27 -3.71
C LEU A 284 11.80 -6.60 -3.06
N LYS A 285 12.87 -6.72 -3.84
CA LYS A 285 14.23 -6.92 -3.32
C LYS A 285 14.68 -5.72 -2.49
N THR A 286 14.47 -4.50 -2.99
CA THR A 286 14.79 -3.26 -2.25
C THR A 286 14.01 -3.21 -0.94
N ILE A 287 12.68 -3.42 -0.95
CA ILE A 287 11.86 -3.42 0.28
C ILE A 287 12.28 -4.55 1.23
N LYS A 288 12.66 -5.72 0.71
CA LYS A 288 13.17 -6.83 1.54
C LYS A 288 14.40 -6.44 2.34
N GLU A 289 15.37 -5.80 1.71
CA GLU A 289 16.58 -5.34 2.41
C GLU A 289 16.26 -4.17 3.36
N GLU A 290 15.41 -3.24 2.92
CA GLU A 290 14.94 -2.11 3.72
C GLU A 290 14.19 -2.54 4.99
N SER A 291 13.37 -3.59 4.91
CA SER A 291 12.57 -4.11 6.03
C SER A 291 13.41 -4.67 7.19
N LYS A 292 14.72 -4.85 7.01
CA LYS A 292 15.65 -5.33 8.05
C LYS A 292 16.15 -4.19 8.96
N ILE A 293 15.85 -2.94 8.60
CA ILE A 293 16.36 -1.74 9.25
C ILE A 293 15.19 -0.99 9.89
N ASN A 294 15.18 -0.94 11.22
CA ASN A 294 14.17 -0.21 11.97
C ASN A 294 14.62 1.22 12.21
N ALA A 295 14.52 2.06 11.18
CA ALA A 295 14.81 3.49 11.24
C ALA A 295 13.62 4.29 10.69
N VAL A 296 13.36 5.48 11.25
CA VAL A 296 12.37 6.42 10.73
C VAL A 296 13.08 7.39 9.80
N GLY A 297 12.59 7.52 8.57
CA GLY A 297 13.24 8.29 7.52
C GLY A 297 14.43 7.57 6.88
N PHE A 298 15.08 8.29 5.98
CA PHE A 298 16.29 7.86 5.29
C PHE A 298 17.19 9.06 5.02
N TYR A 299 18.44 8.78 4.65
CA TYR A 299 19.41 9.78 4.26
C TYR A 299 19.38 9.97 2.75
N ASP A 300 19.11 11.19 2.31
CA ASP A 300 19.29 11.56 0.92
C ASP A 300 20.73 11.99 0.69
N LEU A 301 21.47 11.23 -0.12
CA LEU A 301 22.89 11.49 -0.30
C LEU A 301 23.17 12.80 -1.02
N HIS A 302 22.30 13.22 -1.94
CA HIS A 302 22.45 14.49 -2.65
C HIS A 302 22.26 15.67 -1.69
N ASP A 303 21.16 15.69 -0.93
CA ASP A 303 20.87 16.72 0.07
C ASP A 303 21.98 16.79 1.13
N ILE A 304 22.53 15.64 1.53
CA ILE A 304 23.65 15.57 2.49
C ILE A 304 24.92 16.17 1.89
N SER A 305 25.24 15.81 0.65
CA SER A 305 26.43 16.28 -0.04
C SER A 305 26.41 17.80 -0.19
N GLU A 306 25.25 18.35 -0.59
CA GLU A 306 25.04 19.78 -0.77
C GLU A 306 25.17 20.54 0.57
N LYS A 307 24.45 20.10 1.61
CA LYS A 307 24.45 20.76 2.93
C LYS A 307 25.83 20.74 3.61
N ASN A 308 26.64 19.71 3.35
CA ASN A 308 27.95 19.54 3.99
C ASN A 308 29.12 19.87 3.06
N LYS A 309 28.85 20.45 1.87
CA LYS A 309 29.85 20.84 0.86
C LYS A 309 30.82 19.69 0.48
N ILE A 310 30.30 18.47 0.39
CA ILE A 310 31.08 17.28 -0.01
C ILE A 310 31.21 17.31 -1.54
N LYS A 311 32.44 17.48 -2.05
CA LYS A 311 32.71 17.68 -3.49
C LYS A 311 32.67 16.38 -4.30
N HIS A 312 33.07 15.25 -3.70
CA HIS A 312 33.19 13.96 -4.39
C HIS A 312 32.43 12.88 -3.64
N LEU A 313 31.16 12.70 -4.01
CA LEU A 313 30.35 11.62 -3.46
C LEU A 313 30.69 10.30 -4.16
N GLN A 314 31.02 9.28 -3.38
CA GLN A 314 31.25 7.94 -3.89
C GLN A 314 29.95 7.29 -4.41
N LYS A 315 30.08 6.23 -5.22
CA LYS A 315 28.92 5.44 -5.65
C LYS A 315 28.15 4.90 -4.44
N LYS A 316 26.82 4.87 -4.55
CA LYS A 316 25.90 4.47 -3.47
C LYS A 316 26.23 3.08 -2.91
N GLU A 317 26.63 2.14 -3.75
CA GLU A 317 27.03 0.78 -3.34
C GLU A 317 28.25 0.81 -2.41
N VAL A 318 29.24 1.65 -2.73
CA VAL A 318 30.47 1.82 -1.92
C VAL A 318 30.12 2.42 -0.55
N ILE A 319 29.21 3.40 -0.51
CA ILE A 319 28.75 4.01 0.73
C ILE A 319 28.02 2.98 1.60
N LEU A 320 27.11 2.20 1.02
CA LEU A 320 26.40 1.13 1.73
C LEU A 320 27.37 0.12 2.35
N ASP A 321 28.41 -0.28 1.60
CA ASP A 321 29.41 -1.22 2.09
C ASP A 321 30.30 -0.60 3.19
N LYS A 322 30.68 0.67 3.06
CA LYS A 322 31.39 1.40 4.13
C LYS A 322 30.55 1.43 5.41
N ILE A 323 29.26 1.76 5.33
CA ILE A 323 28.36 1.81 6.49
C ILE A 323 28.26 0.43 7.16
N LYS A 324 28.16 -0.65 6.37
CA LYS A 324 28.14 -2.02 6.89
C LYS A 324 29.46 -2.43 7.56
N LYS A 325 30.60 -2.05 6.96
CA LYS A 325 31.94 -2.33 7.51
C LYS A 325 32.17 -1.69 8.89
N VAL A 326 31.55 -0.53 9.16
CA VAL A 326 31.62 0.13 10.47
C VAL A 326 30.52 -0.32 11.44
N GLY A 327 29.79 -1.39 11.13
CA GLY A 327 28.88 -2.08 12.04
C GLY A 327 27.41 -1.66 11.99
N TYR A 328 27.01 -0.78 11.08
CA TYR A 328 25.61 -0.34 10.94
C TYR A 328 24.89 -1.08 9.82
N LYS A 329 23.57 -1.19 9.92
CA LYS A 329 22.74 -1.73 8.84
C LYS A 329 22.50 -0.65 7.81
N ALA A 330 22.58 -1.00 6.53
CA ALA A 330 22.29 -0.07 5.46
C ALA A 330 21.69 -0.78 4.24
N SER A 331 20.72 -0.12 3.60
CA SER A 331 20.14 -0.53 2.34
C SER A 331 19.78 0.68 1.50
N GLU A 332 19.58 0.47 0.19
CA GLU A 332 18.79 1.40 -0.60
C GLU A 332 17.37 1.52 0.00
N THR A 333 16.69 2.62 -0.32
CA THR A 333 15.27 2.80 -0.01
C THR A 333 14.44 2.86 -1.30
N HIS A 334 13.24 2.28 -1.26
CA HIS A 334 12.30 2.40 -2.38
C HIS A 334 11.69 3.81 -2.50
N PHE A 335 11.80 4.66 -1.47
CA PHE A 335 11.19 5.99 -1.44
C PHE A 335 11.87 6.99 -2.39
N LYS A 336 13.19 6.88 -2.60
CA LYS A 336 13.97 7.80 -3.44
C LYS A 336 15.26 7.11 -3.93
N GLY A 337 15.59 7.31 -5.21
CA GLY A 337 16.72 6.63 -5.87
C GLY A 337 18.08 6.87 -5.21
N GLU A 338 18.33 8.09 -4.76
CA GLU A 338 19.56 8.51 -4.05
C GLU A 338 19.47 8.34 -2.52
N GLY A 339 18.42 7.69 -2.02
CA GLY A 339 18.20 7.47 -0.60
C GLY A 339 18.88 6.21 -0.07
N ILE A 340 19.42 6.31 1.14
CA ILE A 340 19.91 5.19 1.94
C ILE A 340 19.16 5.14 3.27
N ARG A 341 18.55 3.99 3.60
CA ARG A 341 18.07 3.72 4.95
C ARG A 341 19.18 3.08 5.77
N SER A 342 19.43 3.61 6.97
CA SER A 342 20.43 3.07 7.88
C SER A 342 20.11 3.44 9.33
N ASP A 343 20.63 2.65 10.27
CA ASP A 343 20.66 2.96 11.71
C ASP A 343 21.93 3.71 12.13
N ILE A 344 22.80 4.10 11.18
CA ILE A 344 23.96 4.95 11.46
C ILE A 344 23.53 6.35 11.92
N PRO A 345 24.09 6.89 13.02
CA PRO A 345 23.83 8.27 13.42
C PRO A 345 24.32 9.28 12.39
N TYR A 346 23.55 10.36 12.17
CA TYR A 346 23.87 11.39 11.17
C TYR A 346 25.31 11.94 11.27
N PRO A 347 25.85 12.31 12.45
CA PRO A 347 27.23 12.82 12.53
C PRO A 347 28.29 11.78 12.11
N LYS A 348 28.04 10.49 12.34
CA LYS A 348 28.94 9.42 11.91
C LYS A 348 28.88 9.20 10.41
N LEU A 349 27.69 9.31 9.80
CA LEU A 349 27.53 9.25 8.35
C LEU A 349 28.32 10.37 7.66
N ILE A 350 28.24 11.61 8.14
CA ILE A 350 28.99 12.73 7.55
C ILE A 350 30.50 12.47 7.58
N LYS A 351 31.04 12.06 8.74
CA LYS A 351 32.47 11.71 8.86
C LYS A 351 32.88 10.59 7.92
N LEU A 352 31.99 9.64 7.63
CA LEU A 352 32.25 8.53 6.72
C LEU A 352 32.23 8.97 5.25
N LEU A 353 31.41 9.96 4.89
CA LEU A 353 31.30 10.50 3.54
C LEU A 353 32.41 11.52 3.20
N GLN A 354 33.00 12.15 4.21
CA GLN A 354 34.14 13.09 4.04
C GLN A 354 35.49 12.38 3.90
N LYS A 355 35.55 11.07 4.18
CA LYS A 355 36.71 10.21 3.97
C LYS A 355 36.59 9.43 2.66
#